data_AF-T1GG11-F1
#
_entry.id   AF-T1GG11-F1
#
_cell.length_a   1.000
_cell.length_b   1.000
_cell.length_c   1.000
_cell.angle_alpha   90.00
_cell.angle_beta   90.00
_cell.angle_gamma   90.00
#
_symmetry.space_group_name_H-M   'P 1'
#
loop_
_entity.id
_entity.type
_entity.pdbx_description
1 polymer ?
#
loop_
_entity_poly.entity_id
_entity_poly.type
_entity_poly.pdbx_seq_one_letter_code
_entity_poly.pdbx_strand_id
1 'polypeptide(L)'
;SIDGPLVLQNITRSDFAPFAYSSQPIIIKNAVAHWPALKLLNYSYLKDLYEKVPGAMDEDCQFLHFRSADIKSLKDFFSMPKSRVEMKDGSDLTWYVGWSNCHPVVLEELRKLYPRPHFLPEDAEMPNTDYIFLGFEQGAFMHLDYIPRLMWQAQLQGNKTWVLAPTPECDSVCHTFSFYVEPGDAVLVDTRMWYHGTSIPKGQFALTIQSEYG
;
A
#
# COMPACT_ATOMS: atom_id res chain seq x y z
N SER A 1 -0.27 -19.01 19.87
CA SER A 1 0.00 -19.21 18.44
C SER A 1 -0.60 -18.06 17.69
N ILE A 2 0.16 -17.41 16.80
CA ILE A 2 -0.39 -16.44 15.84
C ILE A 2 -0.52 -17.17 14.50
N ASP A 3 -1.76 -17.55 14.17
CA ASP A 3 -2.09 -18.35 12.98
C ASP A 3 -2.79 -17.51 11.89
N GLY A 4 -2.99 -16.23 12.15
CA GLY A 4 -3.71 -15.30 11.27
C GLY A 4 -3.74 -13.88 11.82
N PRO A 5 -4.20 -12.91 11.01
CA PRO A 5 -4.35 -11.55 11.47
C PRO A 5 -5.56 -11.42 12.41
N LEU A 6 -5.50 -10.46 13.34
CA LEU A 6 -6.68 -10.01 14.07
C LEU A 6 -7.60 -9.27 13.09
N VAL A 7 -8.84 -9.71 12.96
CA VAL A 7 -9.82 -9.08 12.07
C VAL A 7 -10.78 -8.22 12.89
N LEU A 8 -10.81 -6.93 12.59
CA LEU A 8 -11.63 -5.91 13.24
C LEU A 8 -12.59 -5.29 12.22
N GLN A 9 -13.69 -4.72 12.69
CA GLN A 9 -14.67 -4.03 11.84
C GLN A 9 -15.40 -2.96 12.66
N ASN A 10 -15.79 -1.85 12.02
CA ASN A 10 -16.53 -0.74 12.65
C ASN A 10 -15.88 -0.24 13.95
N ILE A 11 -14.55 -0.18 13.98
CA ILE A 11 -13.78 0.14 15.18
C ILE A 11 -13.65 1.65 15.37
N THR A 12 -13.80 2.12 16.61
CA THR A 12 -13.49 3.50 16.95
C THR A 12 -12.01 3.65 17.29
N ARG A 13 -11.49 4.89 17.32
CA ARG A 13 -10.13 5.17 17.80
C ARG A 13 -9.88 4.64 19.21
N SER A 14 -10.86 4.80 20.11
CA SER A 14 -10.75 4.33 21.50
C SER A 14 -10.65 2.81 21.58
N ASP A 15 -11.43 2.10 20.77
CA ASP A 15 -11.42 0.64 20.73
C ASP A 15 -10.14 0.10 20.06
N PHE A 16 -9.56 0.85 19.13
CA PHE A 16 -8.31 0.49 18.46
C PHE A 16 -7.06 0.80 19.29
N ALA A 17 -7.12 1.76 20.22
CA ALA A 17 -5.97 2.22 21.00
C ALA A 17 -5.13 1.09 21.65
N PRO A 18 -5.71 0.01 22.21
CA PRO A 18 -4.93 -1.10 22.76
C PRO A 18 -4.08 -1.87 21.72
N PHE A 19 -4.45 -1.79 20.44
CA PHE A 19 -3.79 -2.49 19.34
C PHE A 19 -2.88 -1.58 18.50
N ALA A 20 -3.02 -0.26 18.65
CA ALA A 20 -2.41 0.73 17.77
C ALA A 20 -0.88 0.66 17.68
N TYR A 21 -0.22 0.09 18.69
CA TYR A 21 1.24 -0.05 18.68
C TYR A 21 1.69 -1.51 18.81
N SER A 22 0.79 -2.45 18.53
CA SER A 22 1.09 -3.87 18.56
C SER A 22 1.73 -4.33 17.24
N SER A 23 2.57 -5.35 17.32
CA SER A 23 3.14 -6.03 16.15
C SER A 23 2.32 -7.25 15.69
N GLN A 24 1.14 -7.46 16.27
CA GLN A 24 0.19 -8.44 15.76
C GLN A 24 -0.35 -7.91 14.41
N PRO A 25 -0.36 -8.72 13.33
CA PRO A 25 -0.98 -8.31 12.08
C PRO A 25 -2.49 -8.10 12.25
N ILE A 26 -3.02 -7.01 11.68
CA ILE A 26 -4.42 -6.60 11.83
C ILE A 26 -5.01 -6.28 10.46
N ILE A 27 -6.25 -6.71 10.24
CA ILE A 27 -7.11 -6.21 9.15
C ILE A 27 -8.30 -5.50 9.77
N ILE A 28 -8.55 -4.26 9.35
CA ILE A 28 -9.75 -3.53 9.71
C ILE A 28 -10.65 -3.46 8.47
N LYS A 29 -11.74 -4.23 8.49
CA LYS A 29 -12.65 -4.38 7.35
C LYS A 29 -13.41 -3.09 7.08
N ASN A 30 -13.47 -2.68 5.82
CA ASN A 30 -14.16 -1.47 5.34
C ASN A 30 -13.72 -0.15 6.03
N ALA A 31 -12.57 -0.12 6.68
CA ALA A 31 -12.09 1.03 7.44
C ALA A 31 -11.94 2.32 6.59
N VAL A 32 -11.60 2.17 5.32
CA VAL A 32 -11.36 3.28 4.40
C VAL A 32 -12.39 3.37 3.28
N ALA A 33 -13.46 2.56 3.35
CA ALA A 33 -14.48 2.48 2.29
C ALA A 33 -15.20 3.82 2.01
N HIS A 34 -15.16 4.75 2.96
CA HIS A 34 -15.73 6.09 2.85
C HIS A 34 -14.82 7.11 2.16
N TRP A 35 -13.54 6.77 1.90
CA TRP A 35 -12.59 7.69 1.29
C TRP A 35 -12.94 8.00 -0.17
N PRO A 36 -12.87 9.28 -0.59
CA PRO A 36 -13.00 9.66 -2.00
C PRO A 36 -12.02 8.92 -2.92
N ALA A 37 -10.84 8.55 -2.40
CA ALA A 37 -9.80 7.84 -3.14
C ALA A 37 -10.29 6.53 -3.79
N LEU A 38 -11.25 5.79 -3.18
CA LEU A 38 -11.78 4.56 -3.80
C LEU A 38 -12.45 4.80 -5.16
N LYS A 39 -13.00 6.01 -5.37
CA LYS A 39 -13.72 6.37 -6.60
C LYS A 39 -12.87 7.22 -7.53
N LEU A 40 -12.07 8.12 -6.97
CA LEU A 40 -11.38 9.17 -7.72
C LEU A 40 -9.93 8.82 -8.06
N LEU A 41 -9.24 8.09 -7.19
CA LEU A 41 -7.81 7.82 -7.38
C LEU A 41 -7.61 6.67 -8.36
N ASN A 42 -6.96 6.96 -9.48
CA ASN A 42 -6.60 6.00 -10.53
C ASN A 42 -5.36 6.49 -11.28
N TYR A 43 -4.90 5.71 -12.27
CA TYR A 43 -3.73 6.05 -13.09
C TYR A 43 -3.84 7.44 -13.73
N SER A 44 -4.96 7.77 -14.35
CA SER A 44 -5.15 9.05 -15.05
C SER A 44 -5.10 10.23 -14.08
N TYR A 45 -5.77 10.11 -12.92
CA TYR A 45 -5.71 11.14 -11.88
C TYR A 45 -4.28 11.38 -11.40
N LEU A 46 -3.54 10.30 -11.12
CA LEU A 46 -2.14 10.38 -10.68
C LEU A 46 -1.28 11.05 -11.75
N LYS A 47 -1.39 10.59 -13.00
CA LYS A 47 -0.64 11.16 -14.13
C LYS A 47 -0.90 12.66 -14.28
N ASP A 48 -2.17 13.06 -14.32
CA ASP A 48 -2.55 14.47 -14.49
C ASP A 48 -2.04 15.34 -13.33
N LEU A 49 -2.07 14.83 -12.09
CA LEU A 49 -1.56 15.54 -10.92
C LEU A 49 -0.05 15.75 -10.98
N TYR A 50 0.71 14.68 -11.24
CA TYR A 50 2.18 14.73 -11.31
C TYR A 50 2.68 15.55 -12.51
N GLU A 51 1.98 15.53 -13.66
CA GLU A 51 2.33 16.36 -14.81
C GLU A 51 2.00 17.84 -14.58
N LYS A 52 0.96 18.15 -13.80
CA LYS A 52 0.53 19.52 -13.52
C LYS A 52 1.42 20.23 -12.49
N VAL A 53 1.98 19.50 -11.52
CA VAL A 53 2.79 20.08 -10.44
C VAL A 53 4.26 20.17 -10.87
N PRO A 54 4.83 21.39 -11.02
CA PRO A 54 6.21 21.55 -11.44
C PRO A 54 7.19 20.87 -10.47
N GLY A 55 8.14 20.10 -11.00
CA GLY A 55 9.17 19.42 -10.20
C GLY A 55 8.73 18.07 -9.60
N ALA A 56 7.43 17.76 -9.57
CA ALA A 56 6.93 16.51 -8.98
C ALA A 56 7.44 15.23 -9.66
N MET A 57 7.80 15.33 -10.95
CA MET A 57 8.36 14.22 -11.73
C MET A 57 9.88 14.09 -11.60
N ASP A 58 10.55 15.14 -11.12
CA ASP A 58 12.01 15.25 -11.07
C ASP A 58 12.56 15.10 -9.64
N GLU A 59 11.68 14.93 -8.64
CA GLU A 59 12.09 14.67 -7.27
C GLU A 59 12.79 13.32 -7.14
N ASP A 60 13.83 13.29 -6.30
CA ASP A 60 14.58 12.08 -5.96
C ASP A 60 13.84 11.27 -4.88
N CYS A 61 12.56 10.98 -5.13
CA CYS A 61 11.79 10.05 -4.31
C CYS A 61 12.09 8.61 -4.74
N GLN A 62 11.93 7.66 -3.81
CA GLN A 62 12.18 6.26 -4.08
C GLN A 62 11.16 5.71 -5.08
N PHE A 63 11.65 5.06 -6.15
CA PHE A 63 10.84 4.29 -7.08
C PHE A 63 11.12 2.78 -6.92
N LEU A 64 10.07 1.98 -6.85
CA LEU A 64 10.09 0.55 -6.59
C LEU A 64 9.46 -0.17 -7.79
N HIS A 65 10.28 -0.77 -8.64
CA HIS A 65 9.81 -1.30 -9.92
C HIS A 65 9.34 -2.77 -9.90
N PHE A 66 9.43 -3.48 -8.76
CA PHE A 66 8.98 -4.88 -8.56
C PHE A 66 8.90 -5.77 -9.83
N ARG A 67 10.07 -6.21 -10.35
CA ARG A 67 10.25 -7.01 -11.59
C ARG A 67 9.73 -6.40 -12.91
N SER A 68 9.13 -5.22 -12.89
CA SER A 68 8.79 -4.42 -14.07
C SER A 68 10.05 -3.82 -14.69
N ALA A 69 10.80 -4.62 -15.46
CA ALA A 69 12.12 -4.26 -15.97
C ALA A 69 12.11 -3.05 -16.94
N ASP A 70 10.96 -2.80 -17.57
CA ASP A 70 10.70 -1.71 -18.51
C ASP A 70 10.31 -0.37 -17.83
N ILE A 71 9.99 -0.39 -16.53
CA ILE A 71 9.51 0.78 -15.78
C ILE A 71 10.48 1.07 -14.64
N LYS A 72 11.40 2.03 -14.82
CA LYS A 72 12.48 2.28 -13.85
C LYS A 72 12.33 3.57 -13.06
N SER A 73 11.39 4.42 -13.48
CA SER A 73 11.15 5.73 -12.90
C SER A 73 9.69 6.12 -13.01
N LEU A 74 9.30 7.14 -12.26
CA LEU A 74 7.96 7.74 -12.35
C LEU A 74 7.69 8.29 -13.77
N LYS A 75 8.74 8.79 -14.44
CA LYS A 75 8.68 9.24 -15.83
C LYS A 75 8.38 8.10 -16.79
N ASP A 76 9.05 6.96 -16.65
CA ASP A 76 8.75 5.78 -17.47
C ASP A 76 7.31 5.31 -17.22
N PHE A 77 6.90 5.29 -15.95
CA PHE A 77 5.56 4.87 -15.54
C PHE A 77 4.47 5.71 -16.19
N PHE A 78 4.53 7.05 -16.08
CA PHE A 78 3.52 7.93 -16.67
C PHE A 78 3.63 8.09 -18.19
N SER A 79 4.76 7.69 -18.79
CA SER A 79 4.93 7.64 -20.24
C SER A 79 4.40 6.35 -20.87
N MET A 80 3.91 5.39 -20.09
CA MET A 80 3.38 4.14 -20.62
C MET A 80 2.21 4.38 -21.60
N PRO A 81 2.18 3.70 -22.76
CA PRO A 81 1.03 3.71 -23.64
C PRO A 81 -0.22 3.22 -22.91
N LYS A 82 -1.39 3.77 -23.25
CA LYS A 82 -2.67 3.36 -22.63
C LYS A 82 -2.92 1.85 -22.71
N SER A 83 -2.56 1.19 -23.81
CA SER A 83 -2.68 -0.26 -23.97
C SER A 83 -1.84 -1.04 -22.96
N ARG A 84 -0.66 -0.53 -22.58
CA ARG A 84 0.23 -1.11 -21.57
C ARG A 84 -0.36 -0.95 -20.17
N VAL A 85 -0.83 0.25 -19.84
CA VAL A 85 -1.49 0.57 -18.56
C VAL A 85 -2.69 -0.36 -18.33
N GLU A 86 -3.47 -0.63 -19.37
CA GLU A 86 -4.68 -1.45 -19.28
C GLU A 86 -4.43 -2.96 -19.47
N MET A 87 -3.18 -3.41 -19.66
CA MET A 87 -2.84 -4.80 -20.01
C MET A 87 -3.58 -5.31 -21.27
N LYS A 88 -3.72 -4.44 -22.28
CA LYS A 88 -4.40 -4.70 -23.58
C LYS A 88 -3.46 -4.62 -24.78
N ASP A 89 -2.16 -4.56 -24.56
CA ASP A 89 -1.15 -4.57 -25.64
C ASP A 89 -0.85 -5.98 -26.18
N GLY A 90 -1.48 -7.01 -25.61
CA GLY A 90 -1.25 -8.42 -25.98
C GLY A 90 0.03 -9.01 -25.39
N SER A 91 0.71 -8.28 -24.50
CA SER A 91 1.90 -8.74 -23.80
C SER A 91 1.54 -9.56 -22.57
N ASP A 92 2.25 -10.66 -22.34
CA ASP A 92 2.22 -11.40 -21.08
C ASP A 92 3.06 -10.71 -19.98
N LEU A 93 3.73 -9.60 -20.28
CA LEU A 93 4.55 -8.86 -19.32
C LEU A 93 3.68 -8.05 -18.37
N THR A 94 3.38 -8.57 -17.19
CA THR A 94 2.72 -7.81 -16.12
C THR A 94 3.63 -6.71 -15.58
N TRP A 95 3.05 -5.72 -14.91
CA TRP A 95 3.80 -4.71 -14.18
C TRP A 95 3.19 -4.47 -12.83
N TYR A 96 4.04 -4.18 -11.85
CA TYR A 96 3.65 -3.68 -10.54
C TYR A 96 4.75 -2.75 -10.07
N VAL A 97 4.34 -1.57 -9.63
CA VAL A 97 5.26 -0.53 -9.20
C VAL A 97 4.76 0.11 -7.92
N GLY A 98 5.66 0.72 -7.19
CA GLY A 98 5.31 1.71 -6.19
C GLY A 98 6.34 2.82 -6.14
N TRP A 99 5.99 3.90 -5.46
CA TRP A 99 6.91 4.99 -5.21
C TRP A 99 6.52 5.72 -3.94
N SER A 100 7.51 6.36 -3.32
CA SER A 100 7.25 7.33 -2.27
C SER A 100 6.82 8.65 -2.87
N ASN A 101 5.72 9.21 -2.39
CA ASN A 101 5.28 10.55 -2.71
C ASN A 101 5.86 11.52 -1.69
N CYS A 102 7.01 12.11 -2.02
CA CYS A 102 7.71 13.05 -1.16
C CYS A 102 7.48 14.53 -1.51
N HIS A 103 6.79 14.81 -2.64
CA HIS A 103 6.52 16.18 -3.08
C HIS A 103 5.39 16.80 -2.25
N PRO A 104 5.63 17.89 -1.49
CA PRO A 104 4.66 18.43 -0.54
C PRO A 104 3.30 18.79 -1.16
N VAL A 105 3.31 19.44 -2.34
CA VAL A 105 2.07 19.84 -3.05
C VAL A 105 1.27 18.62 -3.53
N VAL A 106 1.93 17.61 -4.10
CA VAL A 106 1.25 16.39 -4.55
C VAL A 106 0.68 15.63 -3.35
N LEU A 107 1.47 15.51 -2.29
CA LEU A 107 1.06 14.89 -1.03
C LEU A 107 -0.17 15.57 -0.42
N GLU A 108 -0.18 16.90 -0.36
CA GLU A 108 -1.33 17.66 0.13
C GLU A 108 -2.59 17.41 -0.72
N GLU A 109 -2.49 17.46 -2.05
CA GLU A 109 -3.63 17.19 -2.94
C GLU A 109 -4.15 15.76 -2.80
N LEU A 110 -3.25 14.79 -2.68
CA LEU A 110 -3.61 13.38 -2.53
C LEU A 110 -4.24 13.06 -1.17
N ARG A 111 -3.77 13.67 -0.08
CA ARG A 111 -4.35 13.50 1.28
C ARG A 111 -5.76 14.06 1.42
N LYS A 112 -6.23 14.88 0.48
CA LYS A 112 -7.66 15.26 0.38
C LYS A 112 -8.54 14.07 -0.02
N LEU A 113 -7.99 13.10 -0.74
CA LEU A 113 -8.69 11.89 -1.18
C LEU A 113 -8.59 10.74 -0.19
N TYR A 114 -7.46 10.63 0.52
CA TYR A 114 -7.21 9.65 1.56
C TYR A 114 -6.72 10.36 2.84
N PRO A 115 -7.61 10.85 3.71
CA PRO A 115 -7.19 11.46 4.95
C PRO A 115 -6.56 10.41 5.89
N ARG A 116 -5.98 10.86 7.00
CA ARG A 116 -5.54 9.99 8.09
C ARG A 116 -6.63 8.95 8.43
N PRO A 117 -6.31 7.65 8.54
CA PRO A 117 -7.27 6.66 8.97
C PRO A 117 -7.87 6.99 10.35
N HIS A 118 -9.19 6.99 10.43
CA HIS A 118 -9.95 7.46 11.60
C HIS A 118 -9.65 6.69 12.89
N PHE A 119 -9.24 5.42 12.76
CA PHE A 119 -8.96 4.53 13.88
C PHE A 119 -7.58 4.78 14.51
N LEU A 120 -6.64 5.44 13.83
CA LEU A 120 -5.32 5.71 14.41
C LEU A 120 -5.44 6.66 15.62
N PRO A 121 -4.54 6.53 16.63
CA PRO A 121 -4.44 7.46 17.75
C PRO A 121 -4.38 8.91 17.26
N GLU A 122 -4.80 9.90 18.03
CA GLU A 122 -4.85 11.30 17.56
C GLU A 122 -3.47 11.96 17.52
N ASP A 123 -2.61 11.55 18.44
CA ASP A 123 -1.25 11.99 18.67
C ASP A 123 -0.22 11.18 17.86
N ALA A 124 -0.61 10.11 17.17
CA ALA A 124 0.32 9.37 16.31
C ALA A 124 0.90 10.32 15.24
N GLU A 125 2.22 10.36 15.12
CA GLU A 125 2.90 11.18 14.14
C GLU A 125 2.86 10.48 12.78
N MET A 126 2.60 11.25 11.73
CA MET A 126 2.59 10.78 10.35
C MET A 126 3.80 11.37 9.62
N PRO A 127 4.53 10.57 8.81
CA PRO A 127 5.60 11.11 7.97
C PRO A 127 5.07 12.10 6.94
N ASN A 128 5.93 12.97 6.40
CA ASN A 128 5.62 13.80 5.22
C ASN A 128 5.86 13.03 3.92
N THR A 129 5.52 11.74 3.91
CA THR A 129 5.70 10.86 2.76
C THR A 129 4.73 9.69 2.88
N ASP A 130 3.95 9.45 1.83
CA ASP A 130 3.11 8.26 1.69
C ASP A 130 3.62 7.44 0.51
N TYR A 131 3.30 6.17 0.45
CA TYR A 131 3.63 5.28 -0.67
C TYR A 131 2.38 4.93 -1.45
N ILE A 132 2.53 4.91 -2.78
CA ILE A 132 1.50 4.47 -3.71
C ILE A 132 2.00 3.18 -4.35
N PHE A 133 1.17 2.14 -4.35
CA PHE A 133 1.47 0.93 -5.10
C PHE A 133 0.32 0.57 -6.02
N LEU A 134 0.63 0.17 -7.26
CA LEU A 134 -0.36 -0.29 -8.20
C LEU A 134 0.22 -1.16 -9.30
N GLY A 135 -0.64 -1.96 -9.90
CA GLY A 135 -0.32 -2.82 -11.04
C GLY A 135 -1.08 -4.13 -11.03
N PHE A 136 -0.49 -5.16 -11.62
CA PHE A 136 -1.11 -6.43 -11.97
C PHE A 136 -0.28 -7.63 -11.52
N GLU A 137 -0.99 -8.68 -11.10
CA GLU A 137 -0.52 -10.04 -10.76
C GLU A 137 0.59 -10.14 -9.69
N GLN A 138 1.76 -9.61 -9.95
CA GLN A 138 2.84 -9.55 -8.97
C GLN A 138 2.60 -8.39 -8.01
N GLY A 139 2.71 -8.64 -6.71
CA GLY A 139 2.90 -7.59 -5.71
C GLY A 139 4.37 -7.51 -5.31
N ALA A 140 4.61 -7.14 -4.05
CA ALA A 140 5.95 -7.20 -3.47
C ALA A 140 6.39 -8.65 -3.20
N PHE A 141 7.67 -8.95 -3.41
CA PHE A 141 8.27 -10.24 -3.04
C PHE A 141 8.36 -10.39 -1.52
N MET A 142 8.65 -11.59 -1.03
CA MET A 142 8.89 -11.82 0.39
C MET A 142 10.10 -11.00 0.87
N HIS A 143 9.89 -10.03 1.76
CA HIS A 143 10.94 -9.16 2.30
C HIS A 143 10.61 -8.67 3.71
N LEU A 144 11.61 -8.06 4.35
CA LEU A 144 11.42 -7.21 5.52
C LEU A 144 11.66 -5.76 5.11
N ASP A 145 10.90 -4.85 5.72
CA ASP A 145 11.15 -3.43 5.55
C ASP A 145 12.19 -2.94 6.55
N TYR A 146 12.99 -1.96 6.11
CA TYR A 146 13.91 -1.23 6.97
C TYR A 146 13.39 0.20 7.18
N ILE A 147 12.34 0.29 7.98
CA ILE A 147 11.62 1.54 8.28
C ILE A 147 11.51 1.76 9.80
N PRO A 148 11.46 3.03 10.25
CA PRO A 148 11.51 3.34 11.68
C PRO A 148 10.20 3.02 12.42
N ARG A 149 9.05 3.05 11.74
CA ARG A 149 7.72 3.09 12.38
C ARG A 149 6.81 1.94 11.92
N LEU A 150 5.60 1.87 12.50
CA LEU A 150 4.57 0.92 12.09
C LEU A 150 3.87 1.40 10.81
N MET A 151 3.18 0.48 10.11
CA MET A 151 2.60 0.67 8.79
C MET A 151 1.11 0.57 8.92
N TRP A 152 0.43 1.28 8.04
CA TRP A 152 -0.84 0.81 7.52
C TRP A 152 -0.83 0.87 5.99
N GLN A 153 -1.56 -0.03 5.35
CA GLN A 153 -1.86 0.01 3.91
C GLN A 153 -3.37 -0.07 3.71
N ALA A 154 -3.93 0.91 3.00
CA ALA A 154 -5.30 0.94 2.52
C ALA A 154 -5.40 0.27 1.14
N GLN A 155 -6.33 -0.68 0.99
CA GLN A 155 -6.68 -1.28 -0.28
C GLN A 155 -7.77 -0.44 -0.96
N LEU A 156 -7.46 0.20 -2.08
CA LEU A 156 -8.39 1.13 -2.74
C LEU A 156 -9.06 0.53 -3.96
N GLN A 157 -8.31 -0.22 -4.78
CA GLN A 157 -8.85 -0.94 -5.93
C GLN A 157 -8.31 -2.35 -5.99
N GLY A 158 -9.13 -3.26 -6.48
CA GLY A 158 -8.79 -4.67 -6.61
C GLY A 158 -8.42 -5.34 -5.29
N ASN A 159 -8.07 -6.60 -5.39
CA ASN A 159 -7.87 -7.44 -4.22
C ASN A 159 -6.42 -7.91 -4.15
N LYS A 160 -5.93 -8.12 -2.93
CA LYS A 160 -4.54 -8.48 -2.69
C LYS A 160 -4.48 -9.59 -1.65
N THR A 161 -3.66 -10.60 -1.92
CA THR A 161 -3.30 -11.61 -0.93
C THR A 161 -1.99 -11.21 -0.29
N TRP A 162 -1.95 -11.24 1.04
CA TRP A 162 -0.74 -11.09 1.82
C TRP A 162 -0.31 -12.45 2.33
N VAL A 163 1.00 -12.69 2.31
CA VAL A 163 1.64 -13.85 2.92
C VAL A 163 2.60 -13.30 3.97
N LEU A 164 2.42 -13.70 5.22
CA LEU A 164 3.32 -13.34 6.31
C LEU A 164 4.05 -14.58 6.80
N ALA A 165 5.35 -14.45 7.02
CA ALA A 165 6.20 -15.45 7.64
C ALA A 165 6.92 -14.84 8.85
N PRO A 166 7.07 -15.61 9.95
CA PRO A 166 7.75 -15.14 11.15
C PRO A 166 9.23 -14.89 10.89
N THR A 167 9.84 -13.98 11.65
CA THR A 167 11.29 -13.94 11.80
C THR A 167 11.76 -15.04 12.77
N PRO A 168 13.04 -15.43 12.75
CA PRO A 168 13.56 -16.49 13.63
C PRO A 168 13.28 -16.28 15.12
N GLU A 169 13.15 -15.02 15.56
CA GLU A 169 12.89 -14.66 16.95
C GLU A 169 11.51 -15.09 17.45
N CYS A 170 10.52 -15.26 16.55
CA CYS A 170 9.15 -15.64 16.90
C CYS A 170 8.69 -16.99 16.31
N ASP A 171 9.56 -17.71 15.59
CA ASP A 171 9.25 -18.96 14.88
C ASP A 171 8.68 -20.09 15.77
N SER A 172 8.92 -20.03 17.09
CA SER A 172 8.36 -20.99 18.05
C SER A 172 6.88 -20.74 18.42
N VAL A 173 6.34 -19.57 18.11
CA VAL A 173 4.98 -19.13 18.50
C VAL A 173 4.17 -18.50 17.36
N CYS A 174 4.83 -18.11 16.28
CA CYS A 174 4.26 -17.54 15.08
C CYS A 174 4.43 -18.51 13.91
N HIS A 175 3.42 -18.63 13.06
CA HIS A 175 3.46 -19.49 11.89
C HIS A 175 3.25 -18.69 10.61
N THR A 176 3.69 -19.23 9.48
CA THR A 176 3.40 -18.63 8.18
C THR A 176 1.91 -18.75 7.89
N PHE A 177 1.28 -17.63 7.52
CA PHE A 177 -0.13 -17.61 7.12
C PHE A 177 -0.36 -16.64 5.96
N SER A 178 -1.55 -16.71 5.38
CA SER A 178 -1.96 -15.81 4.31
C SER A 178 -3.36 -15.29 4.56
N PHE A 179 -3.62 -14.06 4.11
CA PHE A 179 -4.92 -13.43 4.24
C PHE A 179 -5.25 -12.57 3.03
N TYR A 180 -6.54 -12.34 2.84
CA TYR A 180 -7.09 -11.61 1.70
C TYR A 180 -7.56 -10.23 2.12
N VAL A 181 -7.34 -9.24 1.25
CA VAL A 181 -7.64 -7.84 1.49
C VAL A 181 -8.42 -7.29 0.30
N GLU A 182 -9.54 -6.63 0.60
CA GLU A 182 -10.51 -6.14 -0.38
C GLU A 182 -10.56 -4.59 -0.36
N PRO A 183 -11.05 -3.95 -1.45
CA PRO A 183 -11.26 -2.51 -1.48
C PRO A 183 -12.07 -2.02 -0.29
N GLY A 184 -11.53 -1.03 0.42
CA GLY A 184 -12.10 -0.49 1.65
C GLY A 184 -11.42 -1.00 2.92
N ASP A 185 -10.64 -2.07 2.87
CA ASP A 185 -9.91 -2.58 4.04
C ASP A 185 -8.64 -1.77 4.32
N ALA A 186 -8.25 -1.74 5.59
CA ALA A 186 -6.93 -1.30 6.03
C ALA A 186 -6.16 -2.45 6.69
N VAL A 187 -4.88 -2.56 6.39
CA VAL A 187 -3.97 -3.61 6.89
C VAL A 187 -2.88 -2.95 7.72
N LEU A 188 -2.58 -3.49 8.90
CA LEU A 188 -1.46 -3.05 9.74
C LEU A 188 -0.57 -4.26 10.05
N VAL A 189 0.74 -4.18 9.77
CA VAL A 189 1.58 -5.39 9.67
C VAL A 189 2.92 -5.38 10.39
N ASP A 190 3.46 -4.38 11.09
CA ASP A 190 4.86 -4.47 11.59
C ASP A 190 5.88 -5.23 10.67
N THR A 191 6.06 -4.76 9.43
CA THR A 191 6.93 -5.30 8.38
C THR A 191 8.41 -5.30 8.73
N ARG A 192 8.78 -4.74 9.89
CA ARG A 192 10.12 -4.85 10.50
C ARG A 192 10.32 -6.22 11.16
N MET A 193 9.24 -6.89 11.55
CA MET A 193 9.26 -8.20 12.23
C MET A 193 8.51 -9.31 11.48
N TRP A 194 7.69 -8.98 10.49
CA TRP A 194 7.04 -9.96 9.63
C TRP A 194 7.65 -9.91 8.23
N TYR A 195 8.27 -11.02 7.82
CA TYR A 195 8.54 -11.22 6.41
C TYR A 195 7.21 -11.21 5.68
N HIS A 196 7.10 -10.39 4.65
CA HIS A 196 5.84 -10.22 3.97
C HIS A 196 6.02 -10.20 2.45
N GLY A 197 5.09 -10.86 1.78
CA GLY A 197 4.97 -10.86 0.33
C GLY A 197 3.52 -10.66 -0.05
N THR A 198 3.29 -10.15 -1.26
CA THR A 198 1.94 -9.87 -1.72
C THR A 198 1.74 -10.30 -3.18
N SER A 199 0.52 -10.71 -3.50
CA SER A 199 0.11 -11.10 -4.84
C SER A 199 -1.28 -10.58 -5.18
N ILE A 200 -1.51 -10.38 -6.46
CA ILE A 200 -2.78 -9.93 -7.02
C ILE A 200 -3.31 -11.09 -7.89
N PRO A 201 -4.62 -11.38 -7.89
CA PRO A 201 -5.16 -12.42 -8.76
C PRO A 201 -4.83 -12.17 -10.24
N LYS A 202 -4.66 -13.26 -11.01
CA LYS A 202 -4.30 -13.20 -12.43
C LYS A 202 -5.25 -12.29 -13.22
N GLY A 203 -4.71 -11.41 -14.05
CA GLY A 203 -5.47 -10.45 -14.85
C GLY A 203 -6.19 -9.35 -14.07
N GLN A 204 -6.00 -9.25 -12.74
CA GLN A 204 -6.58 -8.19 -11.93
C GLN A 204 -5.57 -7.08 -11.64
N PHE A 205 -6.11 -5.87 -11.51
CA PHE A 205 -5.39 -4.68 -11.11
C PHE A 205 -5.58 -4.45 -9.61
N ALA A 206 -4.56 -3.93 -8.93
CA ALA A 206 -4.71 -3.40 -7.57
C ALA A 206 -4.11 -2.00 -7.46
N LEU A 207 -4.67 -1.20 -6.55
CA LEU A 207 -4.14 0.11 -6.15
C LEU A 207 -4.25 0.25 -4.64
N THR A 208 -3.14 0.60 -3.99
CA THR A 208 -3.04 0.77 -2.55
C THR A 208 -2.30 2.05 -2.18
N ILE A 209 -2.61 2.56 -0.99
CA ILE A 209 -1.88 3.65 -0.34
C ILE A 209 -1.33 3.11 0.97
N GLN A 210 -0.08 3.41 1.26
CA GLN A 210 0.59 3.02 2.50
C GLN A 210 1.22 4.23 3.15
N SER A 211 1.22 4.27 4.48
CA SER A 211 2.02 5.22 5.24
C SER A 211 2.51 4.56 6.52
N GLU A 212 3.58 5.13 7.06
CA GLU A 212 4.01 4.86 8.42
C GLU A 212 3.21 5.71 9.43
N TYR A 213 3.27 5.31 10.70
CA TYR A 213 2.82 6.09 11.85
C TYR A 213 3.54 5.62 13.12
N GLY A 214 3.73 6.53 14.08
CA GLY A 214 4.37 6.23 15.37
C GLY A 214 4.08 7.29 16.40
#